data_AF-A0A0J7N2K7-F1
#
_entry.id   AF-A0A0J7N2K7-F1
#
_cell.length_a   1.000
_cell.length_b   1.000
_cell.length_c   1.000
_cell.angle_alpha   90.00
_cell.angle_beta   90.00
_cell.angle_gamma   90.00
#
_symmetry.space_group_name_H-M   'P 1'
#
loop_
_entity.id
_entity.type
_entity.pdbx_description
1 polymer ?
#
loop_
_entity_poly.entity_id
_entity_poly.type
_entity_poly.pdbx_seq_one_letter_code
_entity_poly.pdbx_strand_id
1 'polypeptide(L)'
;MTDTLMRQLSVRFKDVENNILITDATLLDPRFKRFGFSEQNKADAAYRRLKQKDFDEKVARTKATGNSIAAGIVELDKYMQEPLLKSQKIH
;
A
#
# COMPACT_ATOMS: atom_id res chain seq x y z
N MET A 1 37.28 15.72 -23.21
CA MET A 1 35.92 15.81 -23.81
C MET A 1 34.97 14.78 -23.19
N THR A 2 35.42 13.55 -22.98
CA THR A 2 34.71 12.50 -22.23
C THR A 2 34.43 12.87 -20.78
N ASP A 3 35.35 13.57 -20.10
CA ASP A 3 35.20 13.93 -18.68
C ASP A 3 34.04 14.89 -18.42
N THR A 4 33.78 15.80 -19.37
CA THR A 4 32.66 16.73 -19.31
C THR A 4 31.33 15.99 -19.43
N LEU A 5 31.26 14.99 -20.31
CA LEU A 5 30.08 14.14 -20.49
C LEU A 5 29.82 13.27 -19.26
N MET A 6 30.84 12.59 -18.76
CA MET A 6 30.72 11.74 -17.56
C MET A 6 30.26 12.55 -16.36
N ARG A 7 30.78 13.77 -16.19
CA ARG A 7 30.33 14.68 -15.13
C ARG A 7 28.86 15.04 -15.26
N GLN A 8 28.38 15.36 -16.47
CA GLN A 8 26.97 15.69 -16.70
C GLN A 8 26.04 14.49 -16.46
N LEU A 9 26.46 13.29 -16.87
CA LEU A 9 25.72 12.06 -16.59
C LEU A 9 25.65 11.77 -15.09
N SER A 10 26.77 11.87 -14.38
CA SER A 10 26.78 11.66 -12.92
C SER A 10 25.88 12.66 -12.21
N VAL A 11 25.89 13.94 -12.60
CA VAL A 11 25.02 14.96 -11.97
C VAL A 11 23.53 14.61 -12.13
N ARG A 12 23.13 14.05 -13.27
CA ARG A 12 21.71 13.73 -13.55
C ARG A 12 21.26 12.38 -13.01
N PHE A 13 22.12 11.37 -13.08
CA PHE A 13 21.72 9.98 -12.86
C PHE A 13 22.23 9.37 -11.56
N LYS A 14 23.14 10.02 -10.84
CA LYS A 14 23.71 9.47 -9.59
C LYS A 14 22.66 9.16 -8.52
N ASP A 15 21.60 9.98 -8.43
CA ASP A 15 20.56 9.84 -7.41
C ASP A 15 19.24 9.25 -7.96
N VAL A 16 19.24 8.76 -9.20
CA VAL A 16 18.02 8.24 -9.84
C VAL A 16 17.46 7.02 -9.09
N GLU A 17 18.35 6.19 -8.53
CA GLU A 17 18.00 5.00 -7.75
C GLU A 17 17.54 5.32 -6.32
N ASN A 18 17.71 6.57 -5.87
CA ASN A 18 17.15 7.03 -4.60
C ASN A 18 15.70 7.52 -4.78
N ASN A 19 15.25 7.75 -6.01
CA ASN A 19 13.89 8.17 -6.29
C ASN A 19 12.94 6.97 -6.26
N ILE A 20 12.05 6.96 -5.27
CA ILE A 20 11.07 5.90 -5.05
C ILE A 20 10.22 5.66 -6.30
N LEU A 21 9.72 6.72 -6.96
CA LEU A 21 8.82 6.58 -8.12
C LEU A 21 9.53 5.93 -9.30
N ILE A 22 10.77 6.35 -9.57
CA ILE A 22 11.55 5.78 -10.67
C ILE A 22 11.89 4.32 -10.35
N THR A 23 12.38 4.02 -9.16
CA THR A 23 12.70 2.63 -8.78
C THR A 23 11.48 1.72 -8.81
N ASP A 24 10.33 2.17 -8.30
CA ASP A 24 9.09 1.39 -8.33
C ASP A 24 8.63 1.16 -9.78
N ALA A 25 8.67 2.19 -10.65
CA ALA A 25 8.28 2.07 -12.06
C ALA A 25 9.24 1.17 -12.86
N THR A 26 10.55 1.31 -12.64
CA THR A 26 11.59 0.48 -13.28
C THR A 26 11.44 -0.99 -12.90
N LEU A 27 11.10 -1.28 -11.64
CA LEU A 27 10.89 -2.66 -11.18
C LEU A 27 9.60 -3.29 -11.75
N LEU A 28 8.57 -2.48 -12.00
CA LEU A 28 7.32 -2.92 -12.61
C LEU A 28 7.44 -3.14 -14.12
N ASP A 29 8.38 -2.48 -14.79
CA ASP A 29 8.65 -2.72 -16.22
C ASP A 29 9.39 -4.07 -16.40
N PRO A 30 8.78 -5.06 -17.08
CA PRO A 30 9.41 -6.37 -17.28
C PRO A 30 10.77 -6.32 -17.97
N ARG A 31 11.02 -5.29 -18.79
CA ARG A 31 12.26 -5.11 -19.54
C ARG A 31 13.43 -4.71 -18.65
N PHE A 32 13.14 -4.02 -17.55
CA PHE A 32 14.15 -3.48 -16.64
C PHE A 32 14.35 -4.32 -15.38
N LYS A 33 13.59 -5.41 -15.20
CA LYS A 33 13.68 -6.32 -14.04
C LYS A 33 15.09 -6.88 -13.76
N ARG A 34 15.92 -7.05 -14.79
CA ARG A 34 17.30 -7.58 -14.68
C ARG A 34 18.40 -6.53 -14.89
N PHE A 35 18.07 -5.37 -15.46
CA PHE A 35 19.07 -4.41 -15.95
C PHE A 35 18.78 -2.95 -15.54
N GLY A 36 17.66 -2.68 -14.87
CA GLY A 36 17.22 -1.35 -14.50
C GLY A 36 17.84 -0.80 -13.21
N PHE A 37 18.62 -1.62 -12.51
CA PHE A 37 19.27 -1.25 -11.26
C PHE A 37 20.77 -1.54 -11.35
N SER A 38 21.57 -0.57 -10.95
CA SER A 38 23.01 -0.73 -10.74
C SER A 38 23.27 -1.43 -9.40
N GLU A 39 22.50 -1.06 -8.37
CA GLU A 39 22.59 -1.62 -7.02
C GLU A 39 21.44 -2.59 -6.71
N GLN A 40 21.77 -3.87 -6.47
CA GLN A 40 20.76 -4.88 -6.14
C GLN A 40 19.97 -4.55 -4.86
N ASN A 41 20.62 -3.90 -3.89
CA ASN A 41 20.00 -3.46 -2.64
C ASN A 41 18.80 -2.52 -2.88
N LYS A 42 18.87 -1.67 -3.92
CA LYS A 42 17.81 -0.72 -4.27
C LYS A 42 16.61 -1.44 -4.88
N ALA A 43 16.87 -2.44 -5.72
CA ALA A 43 15.84 -3.30 -6.29
C ALA A 43 15.08 -4.06 -5.19
N ASP A 44 15.79 -4.65 -4.22
CA ASP A 44 15.18 -5.39 -3.11
C ASP A 44 14.32 -4.48 -2.22
N ALA A 45 14.78 -3.25 -1.97
CA ALA A 45 14.01 -2.25 -1.23
C ALA A 45 12.72 -1.86 -1.97
N ALA A 46 12.80 -1.64 -3.29
CA ALA A 46 11.63 -1.35 -4.12
C ALA A 46 10.63 -2.52 -4.14
N TYR A 47 11.14 -3.75 -4.24
CA TYR A 47 10.32 -4.96 -4.19
C TYR A 47 9.55 -5.09 -2.88
N ARG A 48 10.22 -4.89 -1.74
CA ARG A 48 9.59 -4.91 -0.41
C ARG A 48 8.47 -3.88 -0.30
N ARG A 49 8.71 -2.65 -0.77
CA ARG A 49 7.70 -1.58 -0.75
C ARG A 49 6.48 -1.91 -1.60
N LEU A 50 6.67 -2.35 -2.84
CA LEU A 50 5.56 -2.69 -3.74
C LEU A 50 4.73 -3.84 -3.17
N LYS A 51 5.40 -4.89 -2.68
CA LYS A 51 4.72 -6.03 -2.05
C LYS A 51 3.90 -5.61 -0.82
N GLN A 52 4.41 -4.66 -0.03
CA GLN A 52 3.70 -4.13 1.12
C GLN A 52 2.47 -3.31 0.69
N LYS A 53 2.60 -2.44 -0.32
CA LYS A 53 1.47 -1.66 -0.86
C LYS A 53 0.34 -2.56 -1.35
N ASP A 54 0.66 -3.62 -2.10
CA ASP A 54 -0.33 -4.60 -2.58
C ASP A 54 -1.02 -5.33 -1.43
N PHE A 55 -0.28 -5.63 -0.36
CA PHE A 55 -0.83 -6.27 0.83
C PHE A 55 -1.76 -5.33 1.59
N ASP A 56 -1.34 -4.10 1.85
CA ASP A 56 -2.12 -3.09 2.56
C ASP A 56 -3.44 -2.79 1.83
N GLU A 57 -3.40 -2.72 0.50
CA GLU A 57 -4.59 -2.55 -0.33
C GLU A 57 -5.56 -3.75 -0.23
N LYS A 58 -5.03 -4.98 -0.21
CA LYS A 58 -5.85 -6.19 0.03
C LYS A 58 -6.49 -6.18 1.42
N VAL A 59 -5.73 -5.82 2.46
CA VAL A 59 -6.24 -5.71 3.83
C VAL A 59 -7.31 -4.62 3.93
N ALA A 60 -7.09 -3.46 3.30
CA ALA A 60 -8.06 -2.38 3.26
C ALA A 60 -9.37 -2.83 2.59
N ARG A 61 -9.30 -3.54 1.45
CA ARG A 61 -10.47 -4.14 0.80
C ARG A 61 -11.19 -5.11 1.73
N THR A 62 -10.48 -6.03 2.38
CA THR A 62 -11.10 -7.01 3.28
C THR A 62 -11.74 -6.35 4.51
N LYS A 63 -11.13 -5.31 5.07
CA LYS A 63 -11.71 -4.53 6.19
C LYS A 63 -12.95 -3.75 5.76
N ALA A 64 -12.96 -3.21 4.53
CA ALA A 64 -14.14 -2.54 3.97
C ALA A 64 -15.29 -3.52 3.74
N THR A 65 -14.97 -4.76 3.33
CA THR A 65 -15.92 -5.88 3.28
C THR A 65 -16.09 -6.51 4.66
N GLY A 66 -16.47 -5.70 5.65
CA GLY A 66 -16.84 -6.21 6.98
C GLY A 66 -17.86 -7.34 6.85
N ASN A 67 -17.58 -8.48 7.49
CA ASN A 67 -18.43 -9.67 7.42
C ASN A 67 -19.86 -9.31 7.82
N SER A 68 -20.80 -9.27 6.86
CA SER A 68 -22.17 -8.78 7.10
C SER A 68 -22.88 -9.58 8.20
N ILE A 69 -22.51 -10.85 8.36
CA ILE A 69 -23.00 -11.73 9.42
C ILE A 69 -22.49 -11.24 10.78
N ALA A 70 -21.21 -10.89 10.88
CA ALA A 70 -20.66 -10.34 12.12
C ALA A 70 -21.28 -8.97 12.46
N ALA A 71 -21.50 -8.11 11.45
CA ALA A 71 -22.19 -6.84 11.65
C ALA A 71 -23.63 -7.03 12.15
N GLY A 72 -24.39 -7.96 11.54
CA GLY A 72 -25.76 -8.27 11.95
C GLY A 72 -25.85 -8.87 13.36
N ILE A 73 -24.91 -9.75 13.74
CA ILE A 73 -24.84 -10.32 15.10
C ILE A 73 -24.55 -9.22 16.13
N VAL A 74 -23.60 -8.33 15.86
CA VAL A 74 -23.25 -7.22 16.76
C VAL A 74 -24.41 -6.26 16.94
N GLU A 75 -25.15 -5.96 15.86
CA GLU A 75 -26.31 -5.09 15.93
C GLU A 75 -27.47 -5.72 16.72
N LEU A 76 -27.73 -7.02 16.51
CA LEU A 76 -28.71 -7.80 17.28
C LEU A 76 -28.37 -7.86 18.78
N ASP A 77 -27.10 -8.10 19.14
CA ASP A 77 -26.66 -8.10 20.54
C ASP A 77 -26.88 -6.73 21.18
N LYS A 78 -26.60 -5.65 20.44
CA LYS A 78 -26.86 -4.28 20.87
C LYS A 78 -28.36 -4.05 21.12
N TYR A 79 -29.25 -4.51 20.23
CA TYR A 79 -30.70 -4.43 20.43
C TYR A 79 -31.19 -5.21 21.65
N MET A 80 -30.60 -6.37 21.96
CA MET A 80 -30.97 -7.16 23.15
C MET A 80 -30.54 -6.51 24.46
N GLN A 81 -29.53 -5.64 24.42
CA GLN A 81 -29.04 -4.89 25.57
C GLN A 81 -29.78 -3.56 25.78
N GLU A 82 -30.59 -3.12 24.83
CA GLU A 82 -31.40 -1.93 24.98
C GLU A 82 -32.53 -2.17 26.00
N PRO A 83 -32.73 -1.26 26.98
CA PRO A 83 -33.83 -1.38 27.91
C PRO A 83 -35.15 -1.31 27.15
N LEU A 84 -35.98 -2.34 27.29
CA LEU A 84 -37.31 -2.41 26.69
C LEU A 84 -38.06 -1.11 26.98
N LEU A 85 -38.70 -0.54 25.94
CA LEU A 85 -39.47 0.71 25.99
C LEU A 85 -40.17 0.86 27.34
N LYS A 86 -39.92 1.98 28.03
CA LYS A 86 -40.65 2.34 29.25
C LYS A 86 -42.14 2.24 28.92
N SER A 87 -42.86 1.37 29.63
CA SER A 87 -44.28 1.24 29.41
C SER A 87 -44.90 2.62 29.61
N GLN A 88 -45.46 3.17 28.54
CA GLN A 88 -46.18 4.42 28.61
C GLN A 88 -47.44 4.10 29.40
N LYS A 89 -47.44 4.42 30.70
CA LYS A 89 -48.63 4.29 31.55
C LYS A 89 -49.72 5.13 30.91
N ILE A 90 -50.69 4.44 30.32
CA ILE A 90 -51.92 5.03 29.81
C ILE A 90 -52.70 5.45 31.08
N HIS A 91 -52.83 6.76 31.28
CA HIS A 91 -53.67 7.36 32.32
C HIS A 91 -55.12 7.41 31.84
#